data_AF-A0A5Q4FYI0-F1
#
_entry.id   AF-A0A5Q4FYI0-F1
#
_cell.length_a   1.000
_cell.length_b   1.000
_cell.length_c   1.000
_cell.angle_alpha   90.00
_cell.angle_beta   90.00
_cell.angle_gamma   90.00
#
_symmetry.space_group_name_H-M   'P 1'
#
loop_
_entity.id
_entity.type
_entity.pdbx_description
1 polymer ?
#
loop_
_entity_poly.entity_id
_entity_poly.type
_entity_poly.pdbx_seq_one_letter_code
_entity_poly.pdbx_strand_id
1 'polypeptide(L)'
;MVTFNENGDAVAVSYQFVVTNTGNEDLDTLRLIDNKIGDLTDSFLAALDDTVLPVGGSVTFTAIHDVEIDDFTAGSLTNVVGVTGVGVDSGGVVVDSDTETIAFTQVAGVVIVDDSQPVATEARTLPRTGFDTGVLAGLGLLLAALGAGALLLGRRREEGDLS
;
A
#
# COMPACT_ATOMS: atom_id res chain seq x y z
N MET A 1 5.47 13.67 -22.82
CA MET A 1 5.80 12.24 -22.92
C MET A 1 6.40 11.82 -21.60
N VAL A 2 5.76 10.88 -20.90
CA VAL A 2 6.25 10.34 -19.63
C VAL A 2 6.96 9.02 -19.93
N THR A 3 8.17 8.84 -19.40
CA THR A 3 9.04 7.67 -19.67
C THR A 3 9.21 6.88 -18.37
N PHE A 4 9.05 5.56 -18.42
CA PHE A 4 9.15 4.69 -17.25
C PHE A 4 10.61 4.42 -16.84
N ASN A 5 10.83 4.13 -15.57
CA ASN A 5 12.00 3.40 -15.11
C ASN A 5 11.68 1.89 -15.06
N GLU A 6 12.72 1.06 -15.17
CA GLU A 6 12.67 -0.38 -15.43
C GLU A 6 12.00 -1.24 -14.33
N ASN A 7 11.60 -0.63 -13.21
CA ASN A 7 11.14 -1.32 -12.01
C ASN A 7 9.62 -1.28 -11.79
N GLY A 8 8.86 -0.58 -12.64
CA GLY A 8 7.44 -0.33 -12.39
C GLY A 8 7.22 0.63 -11.21
N ASP A 9 8.13 1.59 -11.00
CA ASP A 9 7.92 2.59 -9.94
C ASP A 9 6.69 3.44 -10.23
N ALA A 10 6.08 3.90 -9.13
CA ALA A 10 5.01 4.90 -9.14
C ALA A 10 5.46 6.13 -9.94
N VAL A 11 4.79 6.34 -11.08
CA VAL A 11 4.92 7.55 -11.87
C VAL A 11 3.87 8.52 -11.35
N ALA A 12 4.27 9.73 -10.96
CA ALA A 12 3.35 10.75 -10.47
C ALA A 12 3.20 11.89 -11.49
N VAL A 13 1.99 12.39 -11.66
CA VAL A 13 1.69 13.60 -12.45
C VAL A 13 1.39 14.73 -11.48
N SER A 14 2.15 15.82 -11.59
CA SER A 14 1.90 17.05 -10.83
C SER A 14 1.05 18.01 -11.65
N TYR A 15 -0.09 18.42 -11.11
CA TYR A 15 -0.99 19.40 -11.69
C TYR A 15 -0.84 20.74 -10.98
N GLN A 16 -0.87 21.83 -11.75
CA GLN A 16 -0.99 23.19 -11.22
C GLN A 16 -2.38 23.71 -11.53
N PHE A 17 -3.13 24.05 -10.49
CA PHE A 17 -4.46 24.61 -10.59
C PHE A 17 -4.38 26.12 -10.45
N VAL A 18 -5.11 26.84 -11.30
CA VAL A 18 -5.25 28.30 -11.23
C VAL A 18 -6.74 28.63 -11.26
N VAL A 19 -7.28 29.07 -10.12
CA VAL A 19 -8.69 29.47 -10.00
C VAL A 19 -8.75 30.99 -9.93
N THR A 20 -9.52 31.62 -10.81
CA THR A 20 -9.64 33.08 -10.87
C THR A 20 -11.09 33.51 -10.86
N ASN A 21 -11.47 34.42 -9.95
CA ASN A 21 -12.78 35.03 -9.97
C ASN A 21 -12.80 36.17 -11.01
N THR A 22 -13.40 35.89 -12.16
CA THR A 22 -13.58 36.86 -13.26
C THR A 22 -14.94 37.58 -13.23
N GLY A 23 -15.74 37.32 -12.20
CA GLY A 23 -17.05 37.92 -11.99
C GLY A 23 -16.98 39.37 -11.51
N ASN A 24 -18.12 39.86 -11.02
CA ASN A 24 -18.29 41.23 -10.53
C ASN A 24 -18.65 41.31 -9.03
N GLU A 25 -18.65 40.17 -8.34
CA GLU A 25 -18.84 40.06 -6.89
C GLU A 25 -17.85 39.04 -6.31
N ASP A 26 -17.59 39.16 -5.01
CA ASP A 26 -16.75 38.21 -4.29
C ASP A 26 -17.48 36.86 -4.18
N LEU A 27 -16.72 35.77 -4.14
CA LEU A 27 -17.25 34.41 -4.07
C LEU A 27 -16.89 33.75 -2.75
N ASP A 28 -17.88 33.18 -2.06
CA ASP A 28 -17.71 32.30 -0.89
C ASP A 28 -18.15 30.86 -1.21
N THR A 29 -18.25 30.02 -0.17
CA THR A 29 -18.74 28.63 -0.27
C THR A 29 -18.02 27.85 -1.39
N LEU A 30 -16.71 28.08 -1.45
CA LEU A 30 -15.83 27.59 -2.50
C LEU A 30 -15.64 26.07 -2.38
N ARG A 31 -15.76 25.35 -3.49
CA ARG A 31 -15.54 23.90 -3.55
C ARG A 31 -14.84 23.52 -4.85
N LEU A 32 -13.86 22.62 -4.78
CA LEU A 32 -13.08 22.18 -5.95
C LEU A 32 -12.91 20.65 -5.92
N ILE A 33 -13.44 19.98 -6.93
CA ILE A 33 -13.50 18.52 -7.03
C ILE A 33 -12.81 18.08 -8.31
N ASP A 34 -11.92 17.10 -8.19
CA ASP A 34 -11.17 16.50 -9.28
C ASP A 34 -11.52 15.01 -9.42
N ASN A 35 -11.70 14.51 -10.64
CA ASN A 35 -12.11 13.13 -10.89
C ASN A 35 -11.00 12.09 -10.65
N LYS A 36 -9.72 12.51 -10.61
CA LYS A 36 -8.57 11.64 -10.36
C LYS A 36 -8.04 11.82 -8.94
N ILE A 37 -7.93 13.07 -8.47
CA ILE A 37 -7.34 13.39 -7.17
C ILE A 37 -8.38 13.40 -6.05
N GLY A 38 -9.65 13.72 -6.37
CA GLY A 38 -10.74 13.78 -5.40
C GLY A 38 -11.06 15.20 -4.93
N ASP A 39 -11.51 15.33 -3.68
CA ASP A 39 -11.86 16.64 -3.11
C ASP A 39 -10.60 17.43 -2.76
N LEU A 40 -10.42 18.55 -3.44
CA LEU A 40 -9.28 19.46 -3.30
C LEU A 40 -9.63 20.74 -2.55
N THR A 41 -10.85 20.84 -2.00
CA THR A 41 -11.38 22.06 -1.38
C THR A 41 -10.49 22.57 -0.26
N ASP A 42 -9.99 21.70 0.62
CA ASP A 42 -9.13 22.12 1.73
C ASP A 42 -7.77 22.65 1.24
N SER A 43 -7.21 22.06 0.18
CA SER A 43 -5.95 22.53 -0.42
C SER A 43 -6.13 23.87 -1.13
N PHE A 44 -7.28 24.04 -1.79
CA PHE A 44 -7.65 25.29 -2.43
C PHE A 44 -7.83 26.42 -1.39
N LEU A 45 -8.59 26.19 -0.32
CA LEU A 45 -8.79 27.17 0.75
C LEU A 45 -7.50 27.47 1.52
N ALA A 46 -6.65 26.47 1.75
CA ALA A 46 -5.35 26.68 2.38
C ALA A 46 -4.42 27.54 1.51
N ALA A 47 -4.45 27.38 0.18
CA ALA A 47 -3.66 28.19 -0.73
C ALA A 47 -4.21 29.62 -0.90
N LEU A 48 -5.53 29.79 -0.75
CA LEU A 48 -6.17 31.10 -0.71
C LEU A 48 -5.84 31.86 0.58
N ASP A 49 -5.62 31.16 1.69
CA ASP A 49 -5.49 31.72 3.05
C ASP A 49 -6.73 32.54 3.47
N ASP A 50 -7.88 32.17 2.92
CA ASP A 50 -9.18 32.78 3.18
C ASP A 50 -10.30 31.80 2.78
N THR A 51 -11.54 32.18 3.05
CA THR A 51 -12.77 31.49 2.62
C THR A 51 -13.49 32.22 1.49
N VAL A 52 -13.05 33.44 1.18
CA VAL A 52 -13.65 34.31 0.15
C VAL A 52 -12.63 34.60 -0.94
N LEU A 53 -13.01 34.39 -2.20
CA LEU A 53 -12.23 34.75 -3.37
C LEU A 53 -12.72 36.10 -3.93
N PRO A 54 -11.97 37.19 -3.73
CA PRO A 54 -12.41 38.52 -4.15
C PRO A 54 -12.49 38.64 -5.67
N VAL A 55 -13.23 39.65 -6.15
CA VAL A 55 -13.26 40.01 -7.58
C VAL A 55 -11.84 40.23 -8.12
N GLY A 56 -11.50 39.54 -9.21
CA GLY A 56 -10.17 39.59 -9.81
C GLY A 56 -9.10 38.84 -9.01
N GLY A 57 -9.46 38.24 -7.89
CA GLY A 57 -8.59 37.37 -7.10
C GLY A 57 -8.25 36.08 -7.86
N SER A 58 -7.05 35.57 -7.62
CA SER A 58 -6.55 34.34 -8.23
C SER A 58 -5.78 33.51 -7.20
N VAL A 59 -5.98 32.20 -7.22
CA VAL A 59 -5.30 31.24 -6.35
C VAL A 59 -4.61 30.21 -7.21
N THR A 60 -3.35 29.92 -6.88
CA THR A 60 -2.57 28.88 -7.53
C THR A 60 -2.10 27.86 -6.50
N PHE A 61 -2.35 26.59 -6.77
CA PHE A 61 -1.86 25.50 -5.92
C PHE A 61 -1.56 24.26 -6.77
N THR A 62 -0.88 23.29 -6.18
CA THR A 62 -0.50 22.05 -6.86
C THR A 62 -1.07 20.84 -6.16
N ALA A 63 -1.47 19.83 -6.93
CA ALA A 63 -1.80 18.51 -6.41
C ALA A 63 -1.20 17.42 -7.30
N ILE A 64 -1.03 16.23 -6.74
CA ILE A 64 -0.33 15.11 -7.38
C ILE A 64 -1.32 13.96 -7.56
N HIS A 65 -1.33 13.38 -8.77
CA HIS A 65 -1.98 12.10 -9.06
C HIS A 65 -0.92 11.03 -9.26
N ASP A 66 -0.96 9.99 -8.44
CA ASP A 66 -0.13 8.80 -8.66
C ASP A 66 -0.76 7.96 -9.78
N VAL A 67 -0.03 7.74 -10.86
CA VAL A 67 -0.51 7.00 -12.04
C VAL A 67 -0.67 5.52 -11.68
N GLU A 68 -1.88 5.00 -11.86
CA GLU A 68 -2.19 3.60 -11.59
C GLU A 68 -2.04 2.73 -12.86
N ILE A 69 -1.97 1.41 -12.66
CA ILE A 69 -1.92 0.44 -13.77
C ILE A 69 -3.14 0.61 -14.69
N ASP A 70 -4.32 0.91 -14.14
CA ASP A 70 -5.55 1.11 -14.91
C ASP A 70 -5.44 2.31 -15.87
N ASP A 71 -4.85 3.42 -15.43
CA ASP A 71 -4.60 4.60 -16.28
C ASP A 71 -3.68 4.25 -17.46
N PHE A 72 -2.68 3.39 -17.23
CA PHE A 72 -1.80 2.92 -18.28
C PHE A 72 -2.51 1.98 -19.26
N THR A 73 -3.33 1.04 -18.78
CA THR A 73 -4.09 0.13 -19.65
C THR A 73 -5.10 0.88 -20.52
N ALA A 74 -5.63 2.01 -20.04
CA ALA A 74 -6.47 2.91 -20.82
C ALA A 74 -5.70 3.63 -21.94
N GLY A 75 -4.37 3.70 -21.86
CA GLY A 75 -3.51 4.37 -22.85
C GLY A 75 -3.50 5.90 -22.75
N SER A 76 -4.27 6.47 -21.82
CA SER A 76 -4.29 7.91 -21.53
C SER A 76 -4.84 8.18 -20.13
N LEU A 77 -4.38 9.27 -19.52
CA LEU A 77 -4.91 9.83 -18.28
C LEU A 77 -5.67 11.11 -18.59
N THR A 78 -6.98 11.13 -18.36
CA THR A 78 -7.83 12.32 -18.48
C THR A 78 -8.23 12.83 -17.09
N ASN A 79 -7.82 14.05 -16.79
CA ASN A 79 -8.12 14.78 -15.57
C ASN A 79 -9.23 15.80 -15.84
N VAL A 80 -10.25 15.83 -14.98
CA VAL A 80 -11.39 16.75 -15.05
C VAL A 80 -11.59 17.34 -13.67
N VAL A 81 -11.50 18.67 -13.60
CA VAL A 81 -11.70 19.44 -12.37
C VAL A 81 -12.94 20.31 -12.51
N GLY A 82 -13.73 20.37 -11.44
CA GLY A 82 -14.87 21.27 -11.33
C GLY A 82 -14.74 22.17 -10.11
N VAL A 83 -15.07 23.45 -10.27
CA VAL A 83 -15.11 24.44 -9.19
C VAL A 83 -16.50 25.02 -9.05
N THR A 84 -16.93 25.26 -7.82
CA THR A 84 -18.17 25.97 -7.50
C THR A 84 -17.92 27.07 -6.48
N GLY A 85 -18.66 28.16 -6.58
CA GLY A 85 -18.69 29.24 -5.59
C GLY A 85 -20.06 29.90 -5.51
N VAL A 86 -20.27 30.71 -4.49
CA VAL A 86 -21.52 31.45 -4.27
C VAL A 86 -21.22 32.94 -4.15
N GLY A 87 -21.93 33.77 -4.90
CA GLY A 87 -21.82 35.22 -4.82
C GLY A 87 -22.24 35.75 -3.46
N VAL A 88 -21.39 36.54 -2.81
CA VAL A 88 -21.65 37.02 -1.44
C VAL A 88 -22.86 37.98 -1.37
N ASP A 89 -23.11 38.74 -2.44
CA ASP A 89 -24.22 39.70 -2.50
C ASP A 89 -25.47 39.06 -3.10
N SER A 90 -25.31 38.36 -4.22
CA SER A 90 -26.44 37.79 -4.97
C SER A 90 -26.95 36.46 -4.41
N GLY A 91 -26.11 35.71 -3.70
CA GLY A 91 -26.33 34.30 -3.37
C GLY A 91 -26.33 33.38 -4.59
N GLY A 92 -25.90 33.87 -5.76
CA GLY A 92 -25.88 33.14 -7.02
C GLY A 92 -24.79 32.08 -7.02
N VAL A 93 -25.13 30.86 -7.43
CA VAL A 93 -24.15 29.78 -7.58
C VAL A 93 -23.47 29.92 -8.94
N VAL A 94 -22.14 29.95 -8.93
CA VAL A 94 -21.30 29.86 -10.13
C VAL A 94 -20.60 28.51 -10.17
N VAL A 95 -20.45 27.97 -11.37
CA VAL A 95 -19.79 26.69 -11.62
C VAL A 95 -18.88 26.83 -12.83
N ASP A 96 -17.72 26.20 -12.78
CA ASP A 96 -16.79 26.11 -13.91
C ASP A 96 -16.05 24.77 -13.88
N SER A 97 -15.48 24.37 -15.01
CA SER A 97 -14.76 23.10 -15.13
C SER A 97 -13.66 23.15 -16.18
N ASP A 98 -12.57 22.43 -15.94
CA ASP A 98 -11.46 22.28 -16.88
C ASP A 98 -11.08 20.80 -17.09
N THR A 99 -10.48 20.49 -18.23
CA THR A 99 -10.11 19.12 -18.63
C THR A 99 -8.75 19.08 -19.29
N GLU A 100 -7.89 18.19 -18.79
CA GLU A 100 -6.54 17.94 -19.32
C GLU A 100 -6.38 16.46 -19.65
N THR A 101 -5.63 16.13 -20.71
CA THR A 101 -5.43 14.72 -21.12
C THR A 101 -3.98 14.45 -21.51
N ILE A 102 -3.39 13.46 -20.84
CA ILE A 102 -2.03 12.99 -21.08
C ILE A 102 -2.09 11.62 -21.75
N ALA A 103 -1.56 11.50 -22.97
CA ALA A 103 -1.47 10.23 -23.68
C ALA A 103 -0.23 9.43 -23.26
N PHE A 104 -0.38 8.11 -23.10
CA PHE A 104 0.71 7.17 -22.89
C PHE A 104 1.07 6.48 -24.21
N THR A 105 2.38 6.38 -24.50
CA THR A 105 2.88 5.63 -25.66
C THR A 105 3.50 4.33 -25.19
N GLN A 106 2.85 3.19 -25.48
CA GLN A 106 3.51 1.90 -25.34
C GLN A 106 4.56 1.74 -26.45
N VAL A 107 5.82 1.59 -26.08
CA VAL A 107 6.84 1.09 -27.01
C VAL A 107 6.74 -0.43 -27.00
N ALA A 108 6.25 -1.02 -28.10
CA ALA A 108 6.18 -2.47 -28.24
C ALA A 108 7.60 -3.07 -28.14
N GLY A 109 7.89 -3.76 -27.04
CA GLY A 109 9.22 -4.33 -26.81
C GLY A 109 9.47 -4.96 -25.43
N VAL A 110 8.48 -5.09 -24.56
CA VAL A 110 8.65 -5.76 -23.26
C VAL A 110 7.97 -7.11 -23.30
N VAL A 111 8.78 -8.17 -23.33
CA VAL A 111 8.36 -9.50 -22.90
C VAL A 111 8.29 -9.43 -21.38
N ILE A 112 7.09 -9.38 -20.82
CA ILE A 112 6.89 -9.64 -19.39
C ILE A 112 7.21 -11.14 -19.20
N VAL A 113 8.38 -11.45 -18.63
CA VAL A 113 8.57 -12.76 -18.01
C VAL A 113 7.88 -12.68 -16.66
N ASP A 114 6.68 -13.23 -16.60
CA ASP A 114 5.99 -13.46 -15.34
C ASP A 114 6.70 -14.58 -14.58
N ASP A 115 7.44 -14.23 -13.52
CA ASP A 115 7.98 -15.19 -12.54
C ASP A 115 7.02 -15.39 -11.34
N SER A 116 5.73 -15.07 -11.48
CA SER A 116 4.73 -15.48 -10.49
C SER A 116 4.36 -16.96 -10.62
N GLN A 117 5.35 -17.83 -10.78
CA GLN A 117 5.19 -19.17 -10.22
C GLN A 117 5.46 -19.03 -8.71
N PRO A 118 4.49 -19.32 -7.82
CA PRO A 118 4.87 -19.53 -6.44
C PRO A 118 5.86 -20.70 -6.44
N VAL A 119 7.13 -20.43 -6.14
CA VAL A 119 8.03 -21.50 -5.73
C VAL A 119 7.40 -22.06 -4.47
N ALA A 120 6.68 -23.18 -4.61
CA ALA A 120 6.31 -24.00 -3.48
C ALA A 120 7.63 -24.34 -2.78
N THR A 121 7.91 -23.62 -1.70
CA THR A 121 8.95 -24.01 -0.78
C THR A 121 8.43 -25.27 -0.14
N GLU A 122 8.72 -26.42 -0.73
CA GLU A 122 8.70 -27.66 0.05
C GLU A 122 9.73 -27.44 1.15
N ALA A 123 9.23 -27.08 2.33
CA ALA A 123 9.99 -27.15 3.55
C ALA A 123 10.41 -28.61 3.69
N ARG A 124 11.61 -28.92 3.21
CA ARG A 124 12.28 -30.17 3.51
C ARG A 124 12.47 -30.17 5.02
N THR A 125 11.53 -30.77 5.72
CA THR A 125 11.61 -30.96 7.16
C THR A 125 12.92 -31.69 7.42
N LEU A 126 13.83 -31.03 8.15
CA LEU A 126 14.99 -31.68 8.73
C LEU A 126 14.49 -32.89 9.54
N PRO A 127 15.18 -34.04 9.53
CA PRO A 127 14.84 -35.13 10.43
C PRO A 127 14.84 -34.60 11.87
N ARG A 128 13.71 -34.78 12.58
CA ARG A 128 13.68 -34.57 14.02
C ARG A 128 14.71 -35.51 14.67
N THR A 129 15.76 -34.96 15.25
CA THR A 129 16.48 -35.59 16.37
C THR A 129 16.46 -34.61 17.54
N GLY A 130 15.28 -34.45 18.14
CA GLY A 130 15.18 -33.82 19.46
C GLY A 130 15.67 -34.81 20.51
N PHE A 131 16.83 -34.52 21.10
CA PHE A 131 16.97 -34.57 22.55
C PHE A 131 16.96 -33.11 23.01
N ASP A 132 15.86 -32.67 23.60
CA ASP A 132 15.73 -31.32 24.14
C ASP A 132 16.50 -31.23 25.47
N THR A 133 17.55 -30.41 25.51
CA THR A 133 18.15 -29.95 26.76
C THR A 133 18.51 -28.47 26.66
N GLY A 134 17.62 -27.63 27.19
CA GLY A 134 17.96 -26.26 27.54
C GLY A 134 18.87 -26.21 28.78
N VAL A 135 19.76 -25.21 28.78
CA VAL A 135 20.51 -24.67 29.92
C VAL A 135 21.69 -25.53 30.44
N LEU A 136 22.89 -24.99 30.22
CA LEU A 136 24.13 -25.34 30.93
C LEU A 136 24.02 -24.98 32.41
N ALA A 137 24.19 -25.94 33.34
CA ALA A 137 24.90 -25.79 34.63
C ALA A 137 24.74 -27.02 35.55
N GLY A 138 25.85 -27.46 36.15
CA GLY A 138 25.84 -27.79 37.59
C GLY A 138 25.89 -29.26 38.01
N LEU A 139 27.05 -29.65 38.52
CA LEU A 139 27.37 -30.75 39.43
C LEU A 139 26.31 -31.11 40.51
N GLY A 140 26.18 -32.41 40.83
CA GLY A 140 26.18 -32.90 42.23
C GLY A 140 24.90 -33.48 42.84
N LEU A 141 24.93 -34.80 43.10
CA LEU A 141 24.48 -35.56 44.29
C LEU A 141 23.23 -35.15 45.10
N LEU A 142 22.26 -36.06 45.27
CA LEU A 142 21.81 -36.51 46.61
C LEU A 142 21.00 -37.82 46.58
N LEU A 143 21.29 -38.69 47.56
CA LEU A 143 20.75 -40.03 47.82
C LEU A 143 19.37 -40.07 48.50
N ALA A 144 18.73 -41.24 48.35
CA ALA A 144 17.86 -41.97 49.29
C ALA A 144 16.32 -41.91 49.10
N ALA A 145 15.74 -43.08 48.80
CA ALA A 145 14.70 -43.70 49.63
C ALA A 145 14.57 -45.20 49.33
N LEU A 146 14.44 -45.99 50.40
CA LEU A 146 14.44 -47.44 50.50
C LEU A 146 13.13 -48.09 50.03
N GLY A 147 13.17 -49.34 49.55
CA GLY A 147 11.95 -50.16 49.46
C GLY A 147 12.02 -51.45 48.66
N ALA A 148 12.76 -52.45 49.17
CA ALA A 148 12.50 -53.90 49.16
C ALA A 148 11.99 -54.65 47.90
N GLY A 149 12.67 -55.77 47.59
CA GLY A 149 12.16 -56.87 46.75
C GLY A 149 13.29 -57.73 46.17
N ALA A 150 14.20 -58.25 47.01
CA ALA A 150 14.34 -59.70 47.26
C ALA A 150 14.38 -60.54 45.95
N LEU A 151 15.57 -60.92 45.46
CA LEU A 151 16.25 -62.17 45.84
C LEU A 151 15.39 -63.40 45.52
N LEU A 152 15.82 -64.23 44.57
CA LEU A 152 16.12 -65.65 44.75
C LEU A 152 16.27 -66.40 43.40
N LEU A 153 17.49 -66.91 43.22
CA LEU A 153 17.87 -68.18 42.61
C LEU A 153 16.95 -68.86 41.57
N GLY A 154 17.51 -69.14 40.39
CA GLY A 154 16.94 -70.10 39.45
C GLY A 154 17.90 -70.49 38.33
N ARG A 155 18.86 -71.37 38.63
CA ARG A 155 19.83 -71.99 37.71
C ARG A 155 19.18 -72.64 36.46
N ARG A 156 19.84 -72.44 35.31
CA ARG A 156 20.14 -73.39 34.20
C ARG A 156 19.31 -74.70 34.09
N ARG A 157 18.74 -74.93 32.90
CA ARG A 157 18.59 -76.22 32.17
C ARG A 157 18.04 -75.89 30.76
N GLU A 158 18.84 -75.95 29.70
CA GLU A 158 19.13 -77.10 28.81
C GLU A 158 18.00 -77.47 27.83
N GLU A 159 18.28 -77.17 26.55
CA GLU A 159 18.16 -77.99 25.32
C GLU A 159 16.85 -78.69 24.87
N GLY A 160 16.71 -78.74 23.53
CA GLY A 160 15.71 -79.45 22.73
C GLY A 160 14.67 -78.47 22.17
N ASP A 161 14.39 -78.35 20.87
CA ASP A 161 14.26 -79.37 19.83
C ASP A 161 13.99 -78.62 18.52
N LEU A 162 14.67 -78.91 17.40
CA LEU A 162 14.13 -78.77 16.03
C LEU A 162 15.00 -79.58 15.04
N SER A 163 14.49 -80.77 14.73
CA SER A 163 14.52 -81.55 13.47
C SER A 163 15.61 -81.30 12.42
#